data_AF-A0A6I7NUM3-F1
#
_entry.id   AF-A0A6I7NUM3-F1
#
_cell.length_a   1.000
_cell.length_b   1.000
_cell.length_c   1.000
_cell.angle_alpha   90.00
_cell.angle_beta   90.00
_cell.angle_gamma   90.00
#
_symmetry.space_group_name_H-M   'P 1'
#
loop_
_entity.id
_entity.type
_entity.pdbx_description
1 polymer ?
#
loop_
_entity_poly.entity_id
_entity_poly.type
_entity_poly.pdbx_seq_one_letter_code
_entity_poly.pdbx_strand_id
1 'polypeptide(L)'
;MNLYNTFRLASFIILLPFLFLMSTGCSGDDRSVELQAGSDDPNLLTIVLRSQAETEPGSNIWQVIHHKENWDPKRSAIIVTDMWDRHWCESATDRVAEIAPSMNEVISEARQHGMMIIHAPSGTLDFYEGATQRQRAIDAVWHEAPPGFDLTAWCSIDETKESGLPIDDSDGGCDKPCSNGEPCIERSVWSSQIATIGIHADDIISDSGQEIYNLFMEHDIENIIVMGVHINMCILGRSFAIRQLANLGKNVVLMRDMTDAMYNPAMAPYVTHFRGTELVTEHIEKYWAPSILSSDITGEPAFRFSEDQRTHIAFVIAEDEYNAHLTLPAFANEHLTEGGHYAFNFIQSDDDNDITAIEQVRDADLVILYVRRRHFPQSQLEWIRKHLEEGKPMIALRTSSHAFETWTNFDADVLGGNYIGHYGNRPPADPPTWVQVAAEANGHPVVAGLPELPVRAASWLYKTSPIADDAIPLMFGRVGDDGEAEPVSWVRNYGNARIFYTSLGSADDFEIPEFNRLLINAISWATAP
;
A
#
# COMPACT_ATOMS: atom_id res chain seq x y z
N MET A 1 -34.27 -48.79 -24.32
CA MET A 1 -34.96 -47.48 -24.25
C MET A 1 -33.93 -46.50 -23.71
N ASN A 2 -33.40 -45.50 -24.41
CA ASN A 2 -33.33 -45.05 -25.81
C ASN A 2 -31.96 -44.32 -25.85
N LEU A 3 -30.95 -44.85 -26.55
CA LEU A 3 -30.49 -44.37 -27.87
C LEU A 3 -30.49 -42.86 -28.07
N TYR A 4 -29.30 -42.25 -28.20
CA TYR A 4 -29.06 -41.24 -29.23
C TYR A 4 -27.63 -41.34 -29.79
N ASN A 5 -27.58 -41.17 -31.11
CA ASN A 5 -26.51 -41.50 -32.05
C ASN A 5 -25.38 -40.47 -32.14
N THR A 6 -24.22 -41.02 -32.54
CA THR A 6 -23.12 -40.46 -33.33
C THR A 6 -23.47 -39.33 -34.31
N PHE A 7 -22.55 -38.37 -34.51
CA PHE A 7 -21.91 -38.08 -35.82
C PHE A 7 -20.73 -37.08 -35.67
N ARG A 8 -19.54 -37.49 -36.15
CA ARG A 8 -18.41 -36.62 -36.54
C ARG A 8 -18.73 -35.97 -37.88
N LEU A 9 -18.38 -34.70 -38.12
CA LEU A 9 -17.82 -34.26 -39.42
C LEU A 9 -17.24 -32.82 -39.40
N ALA A 10 -15.97 -32.77 -39.81
CA ALA A 10 -15.21 -31.74 -40.54
C ALA A 10 -15.56 -30.24 -40.46
N SER A 11 -14.56 -29.46 -40.05
CA SER A 11 -14.43 -28.01 -40.24
C SER A 11 -14.40 -27.61 -41.71
N PHE A 12 -15.20 -26.60 -42.08
CA PHE A 12 -14.96 -25.74 -43.24
C PHE A 12 -15.14 -24.28 -42.80
N ILE A 13 -14.06 -23.52 -42.92
CA ILE A 13 -14.00 -22.07 -42.72
C ILE A 13 -14.59 -21.40 -43.97
N ILE A 14 -15.62 -20.57 -43.78
CA ILE A 14 -16.07 -19.60 -44.79
C ILE A 14 -16.17 -18.24 -44.08
N LEU A 15 -15.24 -17.34 -44.42
CA LEU A 15 -15.32 -15.91 -44.13
C LEU A 15 -16.38 -15.27 -45.02
N LEU A 16 -17.28 -14.47 -44.44
CA LEU A 16 -18.07 -13.46 -45.14
C LEU A 16 -18.19 -12.21 -44.25
N PRO A 17 -17.98 -10.99 -44.79
CA PRO A 17 -17.84 -9.77 -44.00
C PRO A 17 -19.21 -9.14 -43.73
N PHE A 18 -19.46 -8.74 -42.48
CA PHE A 18 -20.64 -7.96 -42.13
C PHE A 18 -20.33 -6.46 -42.11
N LEU A 19 -20.94 -5.77 -43.08
CA LEU A 19 -21.06 -4.33 -43.19
C LEU A 19 -21.89 -3.78 -42.01
N PHE A 20 -21.35 -2.85 -41.23
CA PHE A 20 -22.11 -2.13 -40.21
C PHE A 20 -22.76 -0.88 -40.81
N LEU A 21 -24.09 -0.84 -40.82
CA LEU A 21 -24.87 0.37 -41.13
C LEU A 21 -24.88 1.29 -39.92
N MET A 22 -24.58 2.57 -40.13
CA MET A 22 -24.79 3.63 -39.16
C MET A 22 -26.30 3.90 -38.97
N SER A 23 -26.74 3.91 -37.72
CA SER A 23 -27.97 4.57 -37.28
C SER A 23 -27.71 5.42 -36.04
N THR A 24 -28.00 6.70 -36.16
CA THR A 24 -27.99 7.73 -35.12
C THR A 24 -29.07 7.52 -34.06
N GLY A 25 -28.75 7.70 -32.78
CA GLY A 25 -29.76 7.98 -31.74
C GLY A 25 -29.36 7.62 -30.30
N CYS A 26 -28.92 8.63 -29.55
CA CYS A 26 -29.02 8.88 -28.10
C CYS A 26 -28.61 7.82 -27.04
N SER A 27 -27.75 8.31 -26.13
CA SER A 27 -27.67 8.07 -24.66
C SER A 27 -26.38 7.39 -24.17
N GLY A 28 -25.82 7.96 -23.09
CA GLY A 28 -24.71 7.40 -22.31
C GLY A 28 -23.39 8.15 -22.53
N ASP A 29 -23.06 9.08 -21.64
CA ASP A 29 -21.74 9.69 -21.55
C ASP A 29 -20.81 8.67 -20.87
N ASP A 30 -20.35 7.66 -21.63
CA ASP A 30 -19.30 6.74 -21.21
C ASP A 30 -17.96 7.48 -21.28
N ARG A 31 -17.59 8.16 -20.20
CA ARG A 31 -16.20 8.57 -19.97
C ARG A 31 -15.41 7.32 -19.62
N SER A 32 -14.93 6.64 -20.65
CA SER A 32 -13.76 5.77 -20.52
C SER A 32 -12.60 6.64 -20.02
N VAL A 33 -12.09 6.30 -18.84
CA VAL A 33 -10.85 6.86 -18.31
C VAL A 33 -9.73 6.31 -19.19
N GLU A 34 -9.30 7.09 -20.18
CA GLU A 34 -8.03 6.85 -20.84
C GLU A 34 -6.92 7.05 -19.81
N LEU A 35 -6.33 5.94 -19.36
CA LEU A 35 -5.07 5.91 -18.62
C LEU A 35 -4.00 6.59 -19.48
N GLN A 36 -3.71 7.86 -19.21
CA GLN A 36 -2.58 8.54 -19.84
C GLN A 36 -1.28 8.03 -19.22
N ALA A 37 -0.45 7.40 -20.06
CA ALA A 37 0.95 7.16 -19.77
C ALA A 37 1.63 8.48 -19.37
N GLY A 38 2.53 8.42 -18.38
CA GLY A 38 3.13 9.58 -17.75
C GLY A 38 3.77 10.56 -18.74
N SER A 39 3.57 11.85 -18.49
CA SER A 39 4.19 12.94 -19.22
C SER A 39 5.62 13.14 -18.70
N ASP A 40 6.64 13.08 -19.57
CA ASP A 40 8.04 13.42 -19.26
C ASP A 40 8.26 14.95 -19.08
N ASP A 41 7.20 15.73 -18.82
CA ASP A 41 7.35 17.17 -18.56
C ASP A 41 8.01 17.36 -17.19
N PRO A 42 9.25 17.89 -17.13
CA PRO A 42 9.97 18.05 -15.88
C PRO A 42 9.33 19.07 -14.92
N ASN A 43 8.30 19.80 -15.37
CA ASN A 43 7.55 20.72 -14.52
C ASN A 43 6.37 20.07 -13.80
N LEU A 44 5.99 18.84 -14.18
CA LEU A 44 4.94 18.10 -13.50
C LEU A 44 5.53 17.23 -12.39
N LEU A 45 4.75 17.06 -11.33
CA LEU A 45 5.07 16.18 -10.23
C LEU A 45 4.36 14.84 -10.44
N THR A 46 5.13 13.76 -10.59
CA THR A 46 4.58 12.42 -10.66
C THR A 46 4.21 11.95 -9.25
N ILE A 47 2.93 11.68 -9.04
CA ILE A 47 2.36 11.23 -7.78
C ILE A 47 1.89 9.78 -7.92
N VAL A 48 2.14 8.97 -6.90
CA VAL A 48 1.74 7.55 -6.87
C VAL A 48 0.57 7.37 -5.92
N LEU A 49 -0.61 7.33 -6.51
CA LEU A 49 -1.87 7.23 -5.80
C LEU A 49 -2.14 5.77 -5.42
N ARG A 50 -2.48 5.56 -4.15
CA ARG A 50 -2.93 4.28 -3.59
C ARG A 50 -4.41 4.38 -3.23
N SER A 51 -5.22 3.46 -3.76
CA SER A 51 -6.64 3.34 -3.43
C SER A 51 -6.99 1.90 -3.09
N GLN A 52 -8.18 1.68 -2.54
CA GLN A 52 -8.75 0.33 -2.44
C GLN A 52 -10.02 0.23 -3.28
N ALA A 53 -10.10 -0.82 -4.08
CA ALA A 53 -11.30 -1.14 -4.84
C ALA A 53 -11.74 -2.58 -4.54
N GLU A 54 -13.03 -2.84 -4.66
CA GLU A 54 -13.52 -4.20 -4.59
C GLU A 54 -12.99 -5.03 -5.78
N THR A 55 -12.62 -6.27 -5.53
CA THR A 55 -12.18 -7.20 -6.58
C THR A 55 -13.31 -7.49 -7.57
N GLU A 56 -14.55 -7.55 -7.05
CA GLU A 56 -15.79 -7.57 -7.83
C GLU A 56 -16.85 -6.70 -7.13
N PRO A 57 -17.72 -5.99 -7.88
CA PRO A 57 -18.76 -5.16 -7.28
C PRO A 57 -19.66 -5.92 -6.30
N GLY A 58 -19.71 -5.47 -5.05
CA GLY A 58 -20.49 -6.05 -3.96
C GLY A 58 -19.84 -7.26 -3.27
N SER A 59 -18.59 -7.61 -3.61
CA SER A 59 -17.88 -8.73 -3.00
C SER A 59 -17.47 -8.48 -1.55
N ASN A 60 -17.31 -7.21 -1.14
CA ASN A 60 -16.62 -6.82 0.09
C ASN A 60 -15.19 -7.36 0.23
N ILE A 61 -14.58 -7.81 -0.87
CA ILE A 61 -13.17 -8.21 -0.92
C ILE A 61 -12.44 -7.05 -1.59
N TRP A 62 -11.56 -6.40 -0.85
CA TRP A 62 -10.88 -5.19 -1.29
C TRP A 62 -9.43 -5.51 -1.65
N GLN A 63 -8.96 -4.88 -2.72
CA GLN A 63 -7.58 -4.94 -3.17
C GLN A 63 -6.98 -3.54 -3.25
N VAL A 64 -5.69 -3.46 -2.94
CA VAL A 64 -4.90 -2.23 -3.09
C VAL A 64 -4.55 -2.06 -4.55
N ILE A 65 -4.81 -0.85 -5.08
CA ILE A 65 -4.49 -0.48 -6.45
C ILE A 65 -3.58 0.74 -6.41
N HIS A 66 -2.56 0.74 -7.27
CA HIS A 66 -1.70 1.88 -7.48
C HIS A 66 -1.87 2.45 -8.89
N HIS A 67 -1.83 3.77 -9.01
CA HIS A 67 -1.78 4.45 -10.31
C HIS A 67 -0.91 5.71 -10.21
N LYS A 68 -0.29 6.08 -11.33
CA LYS A 68 0.52 7.29 -11.45
C LYS A 68 -0.32 8.42 -12.03
N GLU A 69 -0.20 9.60 -11.45
CA GLU A 69 -0.71 10.83 -12.02
C GLU A 69 0.41 11.87 -12.12
N ASN A 70 0.26 12.83 -13.04
CA ASN A 70 1.17 13.96 -13.14
C ASN A 70 0.42 15.24 -12.82
N TRP A 71 0.80 15.89 -11.73
CA TRP A 71 0.14 17.09 -11.24
C TRP A 71 0.96 18.32 -11.60
N ASP A 72 0.29 19.39 -12.04
CA ASP A 72 0.89 20.72 -12.09
C ASP A 72 0.96 21.27 -10.67
N PRO A 73 2.15 21.48 -10.09
CA PRO A 73 2.28 22.00 -8.73
C PRO A 73 1.56 23.34 -8.54
N LYS A 74 1.48 24.19 -9.57
CA LYS A 74 0.84 25.52 -9.47
C LYS A 74 -0.68 25.46 -9.42
N ARG A 75 -1.27 24.33 -9.83
CA ARG A 75 -2.71 24.04 -9.71
C ARG A 75 -2.98 23.09 -8.53
N SER A 76 -2.03 22.99 -7.61
CA SER A 76 -2.06 22.07 -6.49
C SER A 76 -1.82 22.78 -5.16
N ALA A 77 -2.46 22.29 -4.10
CA ALA A 77 -2.32 22.82 -2.75
C ALA A 77 -2.05 21.71 -1.73
N ILE A 78 -1.38 22.07 -0.63
CA ILE A 78 -1.28 21.24 0.57
C ILE A 78 -2.03 21.93 1.71
N ILE A 79 -2.93 21.20 2.38
CA ILE A 79 -3.59 21.65 3.60
C ILE A 79 -2.95 20.95 4.80
N VAL A 80 -2.33 21.74 5.67
CA VAL A 80 -1.82 21.32 6.99
C VAL A 80 -2.95 21.45 8.00
N THR A 81 -3.58 20.34 8.33
CA THR A 81 -4.78 20.31 9.17
C THR A 81 -4.40 20.12 10.63
N ASP A 82 -4.79 21.08 11.47
CA ASP A 82 -4.87 20.88 12.93
C ASP A 82 -3.56 20.42 13.61
N MET A 83 -2.40 20.81 13.08
CA MET A 83 -1.08 20.56 13.69
C MET A 83 -0.81 21.50 14.88
N TRP A 84 -1.57 21.34 15.96
CA TRP A 84 -1.54 22.26 17.11
C TRP A 84 -0.27 22.19 17.94
N ASP A 85 0.01 23.26 18.70
CA ASP A 85 1.12 23.33 19.65
C ASP A 85 0.96 22.40 20.86
N ARG A 86 -0.28 22.09 21.24
CA ARG A 86 -0.63 21.17 22.33
C ARG A 86 -1.94 20.46 22.08
N HIS A 87 -2.08 19.29 22.68
CA HIS A 87 -3.35 18.57 22.78
C HIS A 87 -3.61 18.18 24.24
N TRP A 88 -4.88 17.93 24.61
CA TRP A 88 -5.20 17.51 25.98
C TRP A 88 -4.64 16.13 26.30
N CYS A 89 -4.45 15.31 25.26
CA CYS A 89 -3.70 14.07 25.32
C CYS A 89 -2.21 14.36 25.10
N GLU A 90 -1.38 14.10 26.12
CA GLU A 90 0.06 14.38 26.06
C GLU A 90 0.75 13.54 24.98
N SER A 91 0.38 12.26 24.82
CA SER A 91 0.94 11.41 23.76
C SER A 91 0.60 11.89 22.34
N ALA A 92 -0.60 12.44 22.13
CA ALA A 92 -0.92 13.09 20.85
C ALA A 92 -0.05 14.34 20.62
N THR A 93 0.23 15.11 21.68
CA THR A 93 1.16 16.26 21.58
C THR A 93 2.57 15.79 21.19
N ASP A 94 3.04 14.69 21.78
CA ASP A 94 4.36 14.12 21.47
C ASP A 94 4.43 13.63 20.02
N ARG A 95 3.40 12.93 19.53
CA ARG A 95 3.34 12.49 18.12
C ARG A 95 3.29 13.66 17.14
N VAL A 96 2.53 14.73 17.44
CA VAL A 96 2.54 15.97 16.65
C VAL A 96 3.96 16.56 16.59
N ALA A 97 4.66 16.60 17.72
CA ALA A 97 6.03 17.12 17.77
C ALA A 97 7.02 16.24 16.99
N GLU A 98 6.80 14.93 16.94
CA GLU A 98 7.65 13.97 16.24
C GLU A 98 7.49 14.04 14.71
N ILE A 99 6.27 14.17 14.19
CA ILE A 99 6.00 14.24 12.75
C ILE A 99 6.24 15.63 12.15
N ALA A 100 6.17 16.68 12.96
CA ALA A 100 6.26 18.08 12.50
C ALA A 100 7.54 18.43 11.72
N PRO A 101 8.76 17.96 12.08
CA PRO A 101 9.97 18.23 11.30
C PRO A 101 9.87 17.70 9.87
N SER A 102 9.48 16.43 9.70
CA SER A 102 9.32 15.79 8.39
C SER A 102 8.22 16.47 7.58
N MET A 103 7.11 16.84 8.23
CA MET A 103 6.05 17.62 7.59
C MET A 103 6.54 19.00 7.12
N ASN A 104 7.43 19.64 7.89
CA ASN A 104 8.04 20.91 7.51
C ASN A 104 8.96 20.77 6.29
N GLU A 105 9.66 19.64 6.14
CA GLU A 105 10.44 19.31 4.93
C GLU A 105 9.52 19.15 3.71
N VAL A 106 8.43 18.41 3.84
CA VAL A 106 7.42 18.25 2.78
C VAL A 106 6.90 19.58 2.26
N ILE A 107 6.42 20.46 3.15
CA ILE A 107 5.91 21.76 2.70
C ILE A 107 7.02 22.67 2.18
N SER A 108 8.27 22.50 2.62
CA SER A 108 9.40 23.26 2.08
C SER A 108 9.71 22.85 0.65
N GLU A 109 9.69 21.56 0.33
CA GLU A 109 9.82 21.06 -1.04
C GLU A 109 8.60 21.45 -1.90
N ALA A 110 7.39 21.25 -1.40
CA ALA A 110 6.17 21.65 -2.10
C ALA A 110 6.16 23.15 -2.49
N ARG A 111 6.64 24.04 -1.61
CA ARG A 111 6.83 25.46 -1.93
C ARG A 111 7.84 25.69 -3.04
N GLN A 112 8.96 24.95 -3.07
CA GLN A 112 9.97 25.05 -4.13
C GLN A 112 9.40 24.64 -5.49
N HIS A 113 8.47 23.67 -5.51
CA HIS A 113 7.73 23.28 -6.71
C HIS A 113 6.60 24.26 -7.09
N GLY A 114 6.22 25.18 -6.20
CA GLY A 114 5.22 26.22 -6.46
C GLY A 114 3.80 25.86 -6.02
N MET A 115 3.64 24.87 -5.14
CA MET A 115 2.34 24.53 -4.55
C MET A 115 1.89 25.59 -3.54
N MET A 116 0.58 25.78 -3.45
CA MET A 116 -0.03 26.61 -2.40
C MET A 116 -0.01 25.86 -1.07
N ILE A 117 0.50 26.49 0.00
CA ILE A 117 0.46 25.92 1.36
C ILE A 117 -0.61 26.62 2.19
N ILE A 118 -1.54 25.84 2.73
CA ILE A 118 -2.63 26.31 3.59
C ILE A 118 -2.45 25.71 4.98
N HIS A 119 -2.24 26.57 5.97
CA HIS A 119 -2.26 26.20 7.38
C HIS A 119 -3.67 26.35 7.92
N ALA A 120 -4.26 25.25 8.39
CA ALA A 120 -5.60 25.21 8.95
C ALA A 120 -5.60 24.78 10.42
N PRO A 121 -5.08 25.61 11.35
CA PRO A 121 -5.03 25.30 12.78
C PRO A 121 -6.35 25.65 13.45
N SER A 122 -7.33 24.75 13.36
CA SER A 122 -8.71 25.06 13.69
C SER A 122 -8.88 25.51 15.14
N GLY A 123 -9.74 26.50 15.36
CA GLY A 123 -10.01 27.04 16.70
C GLY A 123 -8.86 27.85 17.31
N THR A 124 -7.86 28.24 16.51
CA THR A 124 -6.74 29.09 16.95
C THR A 124 -6.56 30.37 16.12
N LEU A 125 -7.50 30.69 15.22
CA LEU A 125 -7.34 31.84 14.30
C LEU A 125 -7.13 33.19 14.99
N ASP A 126 -7.62 33.37 16.23
CA ASP A 126 -7.38 34.58 17.03
C ASP A 126 -5.88 34.85 17.26
N PHE A 127 -5.06 33.80 17.35
CA PHE A 127 -3.60 33.94 17.46
C PHE A 127 -2.97 34.57 16.21
N TYR A 128 -3.62 34.41 15.06
CA TYR A 128 -3.14 34.87 13.75
C TYR A 128 -3.79 36.18 13.31
N GLU A 129 -4.50 36.88 14.20
CA GLU A 129 -5.06 38.20 13.91
C GLU A 129 -3.95 39.18 13.50
N GLY A 130 -4.14 39.84 12.36
CA GLY A 130 -3.15 40.78 11.79
C GLY A 130 -1.99 40.13 11.04
N ALA A 131 -1.89 38.79 10.99
CA ALA A 131 -0.94 38.11 10.12
C ALA A 131 -1.31 38.31 8.64
N THR A 132 -0.32 38.57 7.80
CA THR A 132 -0.53 38.80 6.36
C THR A 132 -1.13 37.56 5.66
N GLN A 133 -0.75 36.37 6.10
CA GLN A 133 -1.25 35.09 5.59
C GLN A 133 -2.73 34.86 5.91
N ARG A 134 -3.16 35.28 7.12
CA ARG A 134 -4.57 35.26 7.52
C ARG A 134 -5.37 36.29 6.73
N GLN A 135 -4.83 37.51 6.59
CA GLN A 135 -5.48 38.57 5.82
C GLN A 135 -5.67 38.17 4.34
N ARG A 136 -4.71 37.45 3.74
CA ARG A 136 -4.82 36.92 2.38
C ARG A 136 -6.04 36.02 2.19
N ALA A 137 -6.36 35.17 3.17
CA ALA A 137 -7.56 34.33 3.12
C ALA A 137 -8.87 35.13 3.27
N ILE A 138 -8.86 36.19 4.09
CA ILE A 138 -10.02 37.08 4.28
C ILE A 138 -10.28 37.90 3.01
N ASP A 139 -9.22 38.37 2.35
CA ASP A 139 -9.28 39.22 1.18
C ASP A 139 -9.56 38.45 -0.12
N ALA A 140 -9.50 37.11 -0.08
CA ALA A 140 -9.77 36.25 -1.23
C ALA A 140 -11.15 36.54 -1.83
N VAL A 141 -11.22 36.56 -3.16
CA VAL A 141 -12.47 36.88 -3.86
C VAL A 141 -13.54 35.86 -3.48
N TRP A 142 -14.71 36.35 -3.05
CA TRP A 142 -15.78 35.43 -2.69
C TRP A 142 -16.30 34.67 -3.92
N HIS A 143 -16.38 33.34 -3.79
CA HIS A 143 -16.95 32.44 -4.77
C HIS A 143 -18.11 31.66 -4.16
N GLU A 144 -19.25 31.64 -4.86
CA GLU A 144 -20.45 30.93 -4.41
C GLU A 144 -20.17 29.42 -4.35
N ALA A 145 -20.48 28.80 -3.21
CA ALA A 145 -20.42 27.36 -3.07
C ALA A 145 -21.39 26.69 -4.05
N PRO A 146 -21.06 25.52 -4.63
CA PRO A 146 -21.99 24.84 -5.52
C PRO A 146 -23.30 24.51 -4.77
N PRO A 147 -24.47 24.53 -5.46
CA PRO A 147 -25.75 24.31 -4.80
C PRO A 147 -25.80 22.99 -4.02
N GLY A 148 -26.19 23.06 -2.75
CA GLY A 148 -26.30 21.90 -1.87
C GLY A 148 -25.08 21.62 -0.99
N PHE A 149 -24.00 22.40 -1.11
CA PHE A 149 -22.81 22.27 -0.27
C PHE A 149 -22.70 23.42 0.74
N ASP A 150 -22.68 23.08 2.03
CA ASP A 150 -22.38 24.02 3.12
C ASP A 150 -20.89 23.92 3.48
N LEU A 151 -20.13 24.95 3.10
CA LEU A 151 -18.67 25.01 3.33
C LEU A 151 -18.29 25.46 4.74
N THR A 152 -19.27 25.60 5.64
CA THR A 152 -19.05 26.03 7.02
C THR A 152 -19.28 24.92 8.04
N ALA A 153 -20.00 23.87 7.65
CA ALA A 153 -20.41 22.79 8.54
C ALA A 153 -19.38 21.65 8.62
N TRP A 154 -19.39 20.95 9.75
CA TRP A 154 -18.68 19.68 9.89
C TRP A 154 -19.30 18.60 8.99
N CYS A 155 -18.44 17.85 8.28
CA CYS A 155 -18.81 16.70 7.46
C CYS A 155 -18.80 15.41 8.29
N SER A 156 -19.98 15.07 8.83
CA SER A 156 -20.22 13.80 9.51
C SER A 156 -20.15 12.62 8.54
N ILE A 157 -20.12 11.41 9.10
CA ILE A 157 -20.16 10.14 8.35
C ILE A 157 -21.36 10.11 7.40
N ASP A 158 -21.12 9.76 6.14
CA ASP A 158 -22.15 9.55 5.13
C ASP A 158 -22.48 8.06 5.00
N GLU A 159 -23.50 7.59 5.73
CA GLU A 159 -23.94 6.18 5.73
C GLU A 159 -24.37 5.66 4.35
N THR A 160 -24.54 6.54 3.34
CA THR A 160 -24.83 6.13 1.96
C THR A 160 -23.59 5.86 1.13
N LYS A 161 -22.41 6.30 1.59
CA LYS A 161 -21.15 6.23 0.84
C LYS A 161 -20.04 5.47 1.58
N GLU A 162 -20.02 5.53 2.91
CA GLU A 162 -18.99 4.90 3.75
C GLU A 162 -19.60 4.07 4.88
N SER A 163 -18.83 3.12 5.41
CA SER A 163 -19.17 2.43 6.65
C SER A 163 -18.93 3.33 7.88
N GLY A 164 -19.28 2.82 9.06
CA GLY A 164 -18.73 3.38 10.30
C GLY A 164 -17.20 3.32 10.31
N LEU A 165 -16.57 4.14 11.16
CA LEU A 165 -15.12 4.15 11.32
C LEU A 165 -14.60 2.77 11.75
N PRO A 166 -13.42 2.35 11.29
CA PRO A 166 -12.85 1.03 11.60
C PRO A 166 -12.20 0.96 12.99
N ILE A 167 -12.31 2.03 13.77
CA ILE A 167 -11.83 2.16 15.14
C ILE A 167 -12.93 2.73 16.03
N ASP A 168 -12.89 2.39 17.32
CA ASP A 168 -13.70 3.02 18.35
C ASP A 168 -12.91 4.17 18.99
N ASP A 169 -13.33 5.40 18.69
CA ASP A 169 -12.78 6.66 19.19
C ASP A 169 -13.71 7.35 20.21
N SER A 170 -14.70 6.61 20.75
CA SER A 170 -15.72 7.16 21.64
C SER A 170 -15.20 7.64 23.00
N ASP A 171 -13.98 7.26 23.38
CA ASP A 171 -13.28 7.73 24.58
C ASP A 171 -12.39 8.96 24.33
N GLY A 172 -12.42 9.50 23.11
CA GLY A 172 -11.57 10.60 22.67
C GLY A 172 -10.18 10.16 22.19
N GLY A 173 -9.86 8.85 22.24
CA GLY A 173 -8.71 8.26 21.55
C GLY A 173 -7.34 8.51 22.17
N CYS A 174 -7.26 8.92 23.44
CA CYS A 174 -5.97 9.09 24.11
C CYS A 174 -5.35 7.74 24.49
N ASP A 175 -4.21 7.42 23.89
CA ASP A 175 -3.58 6.10 23.97
C ASP A 175 -2.70 5.89 25.21
N LYS A 176 -2.37 6.97 25.94
CA LYS A 176 -1.52 6.90 27.14
C LYS A 176 -2.06 7.78 28.27
N PRO A 177 -1.83 7.41 29.53
CA PRO A 177 -2.02 8.33 30.64
C PRO A 177 -1.08 9.52 30.50
N CYS A 178 -1.46 10.64 31.10
CA CYS A 178 -0.62 11.83 31.16
C CYS A 178 0.63 11.54 32.01
N SER A 179 1.65 12.39 31.91
CA SER A 179 2.93 12.28 32.62
C SER A 179 2.84 12.15 34.14
N ASN A 180 1.70 12.53 34.73
CA ASN A 180 1.38 12.34 36.14
C ASN A 180 0.87 10.92 36.49
N GLY A 181 0.70 10.05 35.51
CA GLY A 181 0.18 8.68 35.65
C GLY A 181 -1.35 8.57 35.66
N GLU A 182 -2.07 9.68 35.59
CA GLU A 182 -3.54 9.71 35.58
C GLU A 182 -4.09 9.83 34.15
N PRO A 183 -5.36 9.43 33.89
CA PRO A 183 -6.01 9.69 32.63
C PRO A 183 -5.98 11.19 32.29
N CYS A 184 -5.62 11.51 31.04
CA CYS A 184 -5.67 12.88 30.56
C CYS A 184 -7.12 13.41 30.58
N ILE A 185 -7.29 14.66 31.00
CA ILE A 185 -8.60 15.30 31.10
C ILE A 185 -8.83 16.12 29.83
N GLU A 186 -9.84 15.74 29.06
CA GLU A 186 -10.25 16.45 27.85
C GLU A 186 -10.59 17.92 28.15
N ARG A 187 -9.93 18.82 27.42
CA ARG A 187 -10.12 20.27 27.49
C ARG A 187 -9.42 20.94 26.30
N SER A 188 -9.84 22.13 25.90
CA SER A 188 -9.10 22.90 24.91
C SER A 188 -7.81 23.47 25.52
N VAL A 189 -6.66 23.05 24.98
CA VAL A 189 -5.33 23.51 25.42
C VAL A 189 -4.47 24.07 24.30
N TRP A 190 -4.83 23.83 23.04
CA TRP A 190 -4.15 24.37 21.87
C TRP A 190 -4.35 25.88 21.79
N SER A 191 -3.31 26.58 21.35
CA SER A 191 -3.29 28.03 21.20
C SER A 191 -2.88 28.51 19.81
N SER A 192 -2.17 27.67 19.06
CA SER A 192 -1.67 27.95 17.71
C SER A 192 -1.25 26.64 17.03
N GLN A 193 -0.81 26.70 15.78
CA GLN A 193 -0.02 25.64 15.15
C GLN A 193 1.33 25.47 15.85
N ILE A 194 1.87 24.25 15.90
CA ILE A 194 3.22 23.99 16.39
C ILE A 194 4.26 24.82 15.61
N ALA A 195 5.15 25.49 16.35
CA ALA A 195 6.14 26.40 15.78
C ALA A 195 7.22 25.72 14.91
N THR A 196 7.37 24.39 15.03
CA THR A 196 8.26 23.57 14.19
C THR A 196 7.88 23.64 12.72
N ILE A 197 6.58 23.78 12.41
CA ILE A 197 6.09 23.95 11.04
C ILE A 197 6.11 25.45 10.73
N GLY A 198 7.07 25.87 9.92
CA GLY A 198 7.25 27.26 9.54
C GLY A 198 6.15 27.76 8.62
N ILE A 199 5.61 28.94 8.92
CA ILE A 199 4.66 29.67 8.07
C ILE A 199 5.43 30.78 7.33
N HIS A 200 5.47 30.71 6.01
CA HIS A 200 6.18 31.61 5.12
C HIS A 200 5.27 32.73 4.61
N ALA A 201 5.86 33.76 4.00
CA ALA A 201 5.15 34.98 3.60
C ALA A 201 4.00 34.72 2.61
N ASP A 202 4.17 33.74 1.71
CA ASP A 202 3.21 33.42 0.64
C ASP A 202 2.16 32.38 1.04
N ASP A 203 2.26 31.81 2.23
CA ASP A 203 1.32 30.80 2.71
C ASP A 203 -0.03 31.41 3.10
N ILE A 204 -1.01 30.55 3.32
CA ILE A 204 -2.36 30.89 3.74
C ILE A 204 -2.58 30.41 5.18
N ILE A 205 -3.34 31.18 5.96
CA ILE A 205 -3.88 30.72 7.24
C ILE A 205 -5.40 30.86 7.21
N SER A 206 -6.11 29.74 7.33
CA SER A 206 -7.57 29.70 7.51
C SER A 206 -8.02 28.30 7.94
N ASP A 207 -9.03 28.22 8.80
CA ASP A 207 -9.79 27.00 9.11
C ASP A 207 -11.23 27.06 8.56
N SER A 208 -11.51 28.02 7.67
CA SER A 208 -12.83 28.22 7.07
C SER A 208 -12.89 27.59 5.68
N GLY A 209 -13.74 26.57 5.52
CA GLY A 209 -13.95 25.93 4.23
C GLY A 209 -14.37 26.89 3.11
N GLN A 210 -15.15 27.93 3.42
CA GLN A 210 -15.52 28.95 2.42
C GLN A 210 -14.33 29.81 1.99
N GLU A 211 -13.47 30.24 2.92
CA GLU A 211 -12.29 31.05 2.58
C GLU A 211 -11.26 30.23 1.79
N ILE A 212 -11.06 28.97 2.19
CA ILE A 212 -10.20 28.03 1.48
C ILE A 212 -10.74 27.76 0.06
N TYR A 213 -12.06 27.54 -0.07
CA TYR A 213 -12.70 27.35 -1.37
C TYR A 213 -12.53 28.57 -2.30
N ASN A 214 -12.67 29.79 -1.76
CA ASN A 214 -12.43 31.02 -2.52
C ASN A 214 -11.03 31.03 -3.13
N LEU A 215 -10.01 30.70 -2.33
CA LEU A 215 -8.62 30.62 -2.80
C LEU A 215 -8.43 29.55 -3.88
N PHE A 216 -9.10 28.41 -3.76
CA PHE A 216 -9.04 27.39 -4.81
C PHE A 216 -9.61 27.86 -6.13
N MET A 217 -10.70 28.64 -6.08
CA MET A 217 -11.32 29.18 -7.29
C MET A 217 -10.51 30.33 -7.90
N GLU A 218 -9.92 31.19 -7.07
CA GLU A 218 -9.11 32.32 -7.52
C GLU A 218 -7.78 31.88 -8.17
N HIS A 219 -7.18 30.81 -7.63
CA HIS A 219 -5.88 30.29 -8.07
C HIS A 219 -5.96 29.04 -8.95
N ASP A 220 -7.17 28.63 -9.36
CA ASP A 220 -7.39 27.46 -10.22
C ASP A 220 -6.76 26.17 -9.64
N ILE A 221 -6.92 25.98 -8.33
CA ILE A 221 -6.46 24.79 -7.61
C ILE A 221 -7.43 23.64 -7.82
N GLU A 222 -6.92 22.53 -8.35
CA GLU A 222 -7.67 21.30 -8.61
C GLU A 222 -7.24 20.15 -7.71
N ASN A 223 -5.92 20.05 -7.48
CA ASN A 223 -5.34 18.93 -6.73
C ASN A 223 -5.02 19.36 -5.30
N ILE A 224 -5.40 18.54 -4.33
CA ILE A 224 -5.29 18.90 -2.92
C ILE A 224 -4.72 17.74 -2.13
N ILE A 225 -3.57 17.96 -1.51
CA ILE A 225 -2.97 17.04 -0.55
C ILE A 225 -3.43 17.46 0.84
N VAL A 226 -4.11 16.57 1.56
CA VAL A 226 -4.48 16.77 2.96
C VAL A 226 -3.53 15.97 3.83
N MET A 227 -2.95 16.65 4.82
CA MET A 227 -2.12 16.05 5.87
C MET A 227 -2.37 16.76 7.20
N GLY A 228 -1.76 16.26 8.28
CA GLY A 228 -2.03 16.73 9.64
C GLY A 228 -2.67 15.63 10.49
N VAL A 229 -3.12 15.99 11.70
CA VAL A 229 -3.50 15.00 12.72
C VAL A 229 -5.00 14.83 12.90
N HIS A 230 -5.33 13.75 13.62
CA HIS A 230 -6.67 13.26 13.90
C HIS A 230 -7.39 12.83 12.63
N ILE A 231 -6.79 11.86 11.94
CA ILE A 231 -7.26 11.33 10.65
C ILE A 231 -8.73 10.86 10.70
N ASN A 232 -9.17 10.29 11.82
CA ASN A 232 -10.53 9.84 12.08
C ASN A 232 -11.54 10.97 12.34
N MET A 233 -11.06 12.18 12.59
CA MET A 233 -11.88 13.34 12.93
C MET A 233 -11.60 14.49 11.96
N CYS A 234 -10.55 15.28 12.20
CA CYS A 234 -10.34 16.56 11.53
C CYS A 234 -10.04 16.42 10.04
N ILE A 235 -9.19 15.48 9.66
CA ILE A 235 -8.82 15.21 8.25
C ILE A 235 -10.01 14.69 7.43
N LEU A 236 -10.96 14.00 8.07
CA LEU A 236 -12.18 13.53 7.41
C LEU A 236 -13.29 14.59 7.43
N GLY A 237 -13.50 15.25 8.56
CA GLY A 237 -14.74 15.94 8.89
C GLY A 237 -14.71 17.47 8.89
N ARG A 238 -13.53 18.12 8.84
CA ARG A 238 -13.51 19.58 8.69
C ARG A 238 -14.11 19.99 7.35
N SER A 239 -14.71 21.19 7.30
CA SER A 239 -15.34 21.73 6.08
C SER A 239 -14.35 22.06 4.95
N PHE A 240 -13.05 21.89 5.18
CA PHE A 240 -11.99 22.04 4.19
C PHE A 240 -11.22 20.74 3.94
N ALA A 241 -11.68 19.61 4.50
CA ALA A 241 -10.94 18.36 4.49
C ALA A 241 -11.62 17.28 3.62
N ILE A 242 -11.17 16.03 3.73
CA ILE A 242 -11.35 14.99 2.70
C ILE A 242 -12.80 14.83 2.24
N ARG A 243 -13.77 14.68 3.16
CA ARG A 243 -15.17 14.47 2.78
C ARG A 243 -15.72 15.64 1.97
N GLN A 244 -15.49 16.87 2.43
CA GLN A 244 -15.97 18.06 1.75
C GLN A 244 -15.30 18.24 0.38
N LEU A 245 -13.99 18.07 0.30
CA LEU A 245 -13.22 18.25 -0.93
C LEU A 245 -13.58 17.21 -2.00
N ALA A 246 -13.73 15.95 -1.61
CA ALA A 246 -14.17 14.88 -2.51
C ALA A 246 -15.58 15.15 -3.02
N ASN A 247 -16.49 15.62 -2.15
CA ASN A 247 -17.85 15.98 -2.52
C ASN A 247 -17.93 17.19 -3.46
N LEU A 248 -16.97 18.12 -3.36
CA LEU A 248 -16.81 19.24 -4.29
C LEU A 248 -16.15 18.83 -5.63
N GLY A 249 -15.78 17.56 -5.79
CA GLY A 249 -15.14 17.04 -7.00
C GLY A 249 -13.70 17.50 -7.19
N LYS A 250 -13.00 17.86 -6.10
CA LYS A 250 -11.56 18.14 -6.15
C LYS A 250 -10.78 16.83 -6.20
N ASN A 251 -9.58 16.87 -6.79
CA ASN A 251 -8.64 15.74 -6.77
C ASN A 251 -7.93 15.72 -5.42
N VAL A 252 -8.65 15.29 -4.39
CA VAL A 252 -8.15 15.25 -3.01
C VAL A 252 -7.42 13.94 -2.74
N VAL A 253 -6.29 14.01 -2.06
CA VAL A 253 -5.51 12.86 -1.59
C VAL A 253 -5.09 13.03 -0.14
N LEU A 254 -4.95 11.93 0.58
CA LEU A 254 -4.33 11.89 1.90
C LEU A 254 -2.83 11.65 1.77
N MET A 255 -1.97 12.44 2.44
CA MET A 255 -0.57 12.04 2.63
C MET A 255 -0.47 11.11 3.86
N ARG A 256 -0.47 9.80 3.63
CA ARG A 256 -0.74 8.78 4.67
C ARG A 256 0.36 8.61 5.71
N ASP A 257 1.58 9.06 5.42
CA ASP A 257 2.72 9.07 6.34
C ASP A 257 2.92 10.43 7.03
N MET A 258 2.07 11.42 6.73
CA MET A 258 2.04 12.74 7.36
C MET A 258 0.77 12.94 8.20
N THR A 259 0.33 11.88 8.89
CA THR A 259 -0.91 11.90 9.67
C THR A 259 -0.86 11.01 10.90
N ASP A 260 -1.84 11.20 11.79
CA ASP A 260 -2.01 10.47 13.05
C ASP A 260 -3.49 10.36 13.41
N ALA A 261 -3.90 9.34 14.17
CA ALA A 261 -5.27 9.18 14.65
C ALA A 261 -5.41 9.55 16.13
N MET A 262 -6.61 9.91 16.55
CA MET A 262 -6.99 9.76 17.96
C MET A 262 -7.57 8.36 18.13
N TYR A 263 -6.75 7.42 18.57
CA TYR A 263 -7.13 6.04 18.80
C TYR A 263 -6.45 5.47 20.05
N ASN A 264 -7.26 4.95 20.96
CA ASN A 264 -6.81 4.22 22.14
C ASN A 264 -6.77 2.70 21.83
N PRO A 265 -5.60 2.04 21.88
CA PRO A 265 -5.47 0.59 21.70
C PRO A 265 -6.30 -0.28 22.65
N ALA A 266 -6.78 0.28 23.78
CA ALA A 266 -7.70 -0.41 24.69
C ALA A 266 -9.15 -0.44 24.20
N MET A 267 -9.45 0.27 23.11
CA MET A 267 -10.75 0.29 22.44
C MET A 267 -10.71 -0.57 21.18
N ALA A 268 -11.89 -1.02 20.72
CA ALA A 268 -11.99 -1.85 19.52
C ALA A 268 -11.30 -1.15 18.32
N PRO A 269 -10.57 -1.88 17.45
CA PRO A 269 -10.48 -3.33 17.36
C PRO A 269 -9.33 -3.97 18.17
N TYR A 270 -8.80 -3.29 19.18
CA TYR A 270 -7.72 -3.80 20.05
C TYR A 270 -6.40 -4.06 19.32
N VAL A 271 -6.04 -3.13 18.42
CA VAL A 271 -4.78 -3.16 17.67
C VAL A 271 -3.84 -2.08 18.19
N THR A 272 -2.58 -2.12 17.76
CA THR A 272 -1.63 -1.03 18.08
C THR A 272 -2.15 0.30 17.55
N HIS A 273 -1.70 1.40 18.17
CA HIS A 273 -2.10 2.75 17.75
C HIS A 273 -1.89 2.97 16.24
N PHE A 274 -0.71 2.64 15.73
CA PHE A 274 -0.35 2.80 14.32
C PHE A 274 -1.14 1.91 13.38
N ARG A 275 -1.54 0.69 13.80
CA ARG A 275 -2.46 -0.12 13.00
C ARG A 275 -3.86 0.50 12.99
N GLY A 276 -4.31 1.13 14.08
CA GLY A 276 -5.54 1.90 14.10
C GLY A 276 -5.52 3.07 13.10
N THR A 277 -4.43 3.84 13.08
CA THR A 277 -4.21 4.91 12.08
C THR A 277 -4.24 4.37 10.65
N GLU A 278 -3.59 3.22 10.41
CA GLU A 278 -3.59 2.56 9.10
C GLU A 278 -5.00 2.09 8.69
N LEU A 279 -5.81 1.53 9.61
CA LEU A 279 -7.19 1.15 9.32
C LEU A 279 -8.03 2.35 8.87
N VAL A 280 -7.86 3.53 9.50
CA VAL A 280 -8.55 4.75 9.06
C VAL A 280 -8.05 5.24 7.70
N THR A 281 -6.76 5.07 7.41
CA THR A 281 -6.20 5.32 6.07
C THR A 281 -6.86 4.42 5.03
N GLU A 282 -6.96 3.11 5.30
CA GLU A 282 -7.64 2.15 4.43
C GLU A 282 -9.12 2.50 4.23
N HIS A 283 -9.80 3.00 5.27
CA HIS A 283 -11.18 3.48 5.17
C HIS A 283 -11.31 4.67 4.20
N ILE A 284 -10.40 5.63 4.28
CA ILE A 284 -10.35 6.76 3.33
C ILE A 284 -10.12 6.27 1.90
N GLU A 285 -9.18 5.34 1.71
CA GLU A 285 -8.83 4.76 0.40
C GLU A 285 -9.97 3.97 -0.25
N LYS A 286 -10.87 3.38 0.55
CA LYS A 286 -12.05 2.65 0.07
C LYS A 286 -13.16 3.58 -0.38
N TYR A 287 -13.41 4.65 0.37
CA TYR A 287 -14.68 5.39 0.25
C TYR A 287 -14.54 6.82 -0.25
N TRP A 288 -13.39 7.47 -0.06
CA TRP A 288 -13.29 8.93 -0.20
C TRP A 288 -12.23 9.40 -1.16
N ALA A 289 -10.99 8.96 -0.99
CA ALA A 289 -9.84 9.56 -1.66
C ALA A 289 -8.67 8.58 -1.75
N PRO A 290 -7.85 8.62 -2.81
CA PRO A 290 -6.55 7.97 -2.80
C PRO A 290 -5.65 8.55 -1.71
N SER A 291 -4.56 7.85 -1.43
CA SER A 291 -3.47 8.34 -0.59
C SER A 291 -2.13 8.33 -1.32
N ILE A 292 -1.19 9.12 -0.83
CA ILE A 292 0.19 9.27 -1.32
C ILE A 292 1.17 9.19 -0.15
N LEU A 293 2.45 9.02 -0.44
CA LEU A 293 3.52 9.18 0.56
C LEU A 293 4.21 10.54 0.39
N SER A 294 4.79 11.06 1.47
CA SER A 294 5.67 12.25 1.41
C SER A 294 6.81 12.08 0.42
N SER A 295 7.21 10.83 0.26
CA SER A 295 8.20 10.28 -0.64
C SER A 295 8.01 10.71 -2.11
N ASP A 296 6.78 10.98 -2.52
CA ASP A 296 6.42 11.44 -3.88
C ASP A 296 6.77 12.93 -4.09
N ILE A 297 6.88 13.69 -3.00
CA ILE A 297 7.24 15.11 -3.00
C ILE A 297 8.73 15.30 -2.70
N THR A 298 9.24 14.62 -1.66
CA THR A 298 10.60 14.87 -1.15
C THR A 298 11.66 14.01 -1.81
N GLY A 299 11.27 12.87 -2.41
CA GLY A 299 12.21 11.86 -2.87
C GLY A 299 12.93 11.09 -1.75
N GLU A 300 12.64 11.38 -0.48
CA GLU A 300 13.19 10.70 0.70
C GLU A 300 12.26 9.56 1.17
N PRO A 301 12.75 8.61 1.99
CA PRO A 301 11.90 7.57 2.60
C PRO A 301 10.70 8.15 3.35
N ALA A 302 9.60 7.40 3.36
CA ALA A 302 8.38 7.79 4.06
C ALA A 302 8.63 7.94 5.57
N PHE A 303 7.94 8.89 6.20
CA PHE A 303 8.08 9.09 7.64
C PHE A 303 7.51 7.89 8.42
N ARG A 304 8.20 7.55 9.51
CA ARG A 304 7.80 6.49 10.44
C ARG A 304 8.04 6.94 11.87
N PHE A 305 7.01 6.87 12.69
CA PHE A 305 7.12 7.12 14.13
C PHE A 305 8.11 6.14 14.77
N SER A 306 8.92 6.66 15.67
CA SER A 306 9.89 5.90 16.46
C SER A 306 9.25 4.83 17.33
N GLU A 307 8.00 5.00 17.75
CA GLU A 307 7.25 3.97 18.48
C GLU A 307 6.61 2.93 17.57
N ASP A 308 6.55 3.15 16.25
CA ASP A 308 6.10 2.14 15.31
C ASP A 308 7.21 1.12 15.07
N GLN A 309 7.18 0.04 15.85
CA GLN A 309 8.16 -1.05 15.83
C GLN A 309 7.76 -2.21 14.90
N ARG A 310 6.72 -2.05 14.08
CA ARG A 310 6.27 -3.09 13.17
C ARG A 310 7.32 -3.38 12.09
N THR A 311 7.48 -4.61 11.68
CA THR A 311 8.29 -4.92 10.50
C THR A 311 7.49 -4.58 9.24
N HIS A 312 8.02 -3.71 8.39
CA HIS A 312 7.38 -3.32 7.13
C HIS A 312 7.69 -4.35 6.05
N ILE A 313 6.66 -5.01 5.53
CA ILE A 313 6.78 -6.02 4.48
C ILE A 313 6.24 -5.45 3.16
N ALA A 314 7.09 -5.36 2.15
CA ALA A 314 6.68 -5.10 0.78
C ALA A 314 6.43 -6.43 0.04
N PHE A 315 5.19 -6.68 -0.33
CA PHE A 315 4.80 -7.75 -1.23
C PHE A 315 4.87 -7.22 -2.67
N VAL A 316 5.85 -7.69 -3.43
CA VAL A 316 6.05 -7.34 -4.83
C VAL A 316 5.46 -8.46 -5.68
N ILE A 317 4.28 -8.19 -6.26
CA ILE A 317 3.43 -9.18 -6.92
C ILE A 317 3.26 -8.80 -8.39
N ALA A 318 3.82 -9.60 -9.29
CA ALA A 318 3.64 -9.38 -10.73
C ALA A 318 3.71 -10.71 -11.48
N GLU A 319 2.69 -11.54 -11.27
CA GLU A 319 2.55 -12.85 -11.89
C GLU A 319 1.08 -13.06 -12.31
N ASP A 320 0.87 -13.83 -13.36
CA ASP A 320 -0.41 -14.03 -14.04
C ASP A 320 -0.88 -15.49 -14.03
N GLU A 321 -0.20 -16.38 -13.29
CA GLU A 321 -0.39 -17.83 -13.37
C GLU A 321 -1.07 -18.42 -12.12
N TYR A 322 -0.87 -17.82 -10.94
CA TYR A 322 -1.19 -18.42 -9.64
C TYR A 322 -2.07 -17.54 -8.74
N ASN A 323 -2.57 -16.41 -9.22
CA ASN A 323 -3.43 -15.47 -8.48
C ASN A 323 -2.81 -15.02 -7.14
N ALA A 324 -1.50 -14.75 -7.13
CA ALA A 324 -0.76 -14.25 -5.98
C ALA A 324 -1.32 -12.93 -5.42
N HIS A 325 -1.95 -12.12 -6.29
CA HIS A 325 -2.66 -10.90 -5.91
C HIS A 325 -3.86 -11.14 -4.98
N LEU A 326 -4.39 -12.37 -4.91
CA LEU A 326 -5.43 -12.77 -3.95
C LEU A 326 -4.83 -13.53 -2.76
N THR A 327 -3.91 -14.45 -3.01
CA THR A 327 -3.43 -15.39 -1.98
C THR A 327 -2.46 -14.76 -0.99
N LEU A 328 -1.57 -13.86 -1.42
CA LEU A 328 -0.63 -13.21 -0.50
C LEU A 328 -1.32 -12.21 0.45
N PRO A 329 -2.25 -11.35 0.00
CA PRO A 329 -3.05 -10.55 0.93
C PRO A 329 -3.88 -11.39 1.90
N ALA A 330 -4.51 -12.47 1.43
CA ALA A 330 -5.27 -13.38 2.29
C ALA A 330 -4.36 -14.03 3.36
N PHE A 331 -3.19 -14.54 2.96
CA PHE A 331 -2.19 -15.11 3.86
C PHE A 331 -1.73 -14.09 4.92
N ALA A 332 -1.40 -12.86 4.50
CA ALA A 332 -0.97 -11.81 5.42
C ALA A 332 -2.08 -11.46 6.42
N ASN A 333 -3.31 -11.32 5.94
CA ASN A 333 -4.47 -11.05 6.79
C ASN A 333 -4.72 -12.17 7.80
N GLU A 334 -4.66 -13.43 7.38
CA GLU A 334 -4.96 -14.58 8.23
C GLU A 334 -3.85 -14.88 9.25
N HIS A 335 -2.59 -14.73 8.88
CA HIS A 335 -1.48 -15.27 9.66
C HIS A 335 -0.50 -14.24 10.22
N LEU A 336 -0.51 -13.00 9.71
CA LEU A 336 0.47 -11.98 10.09
C LEU A 336 -0.15 -10.76 10.79
N THR A 337 -1.47 -10.64 10.85
CA THR A 337 -2.13 -9.51 11.53
C THR A 337 -2.15 -9.67 13.05
N GLU A 338 -2.24 -10.91 13.54
CA GLU A 338 -2.26 -11.20 14.97
C GLU A 338 -0.98 -10.71 15.67
N GLY A 339 -1.14 -10.03 16.81
CA GLY A 339 -0.04 -9.41 17.56
C GLY A 339 0.43 -8.07 17.03
N GLY A 340 0.00 -7.64 15.83
CA GLY A 340 0.26 -6.30 15.30
C GLY A 340 1.74 -6.02 15.07
N HIS A 341 2.52 -7.04 14.70
CA HIS A 341 3.97 -6.96 14.50
C HIS A 341 4.40 -6.52 13.11
N TYR A 342 3.49 -6.51 12.15
CA TYR A 342 3.80 -6.26 10.74
C TYR A 342 2.93 -5.13 10.17
N ALA A 343 3.51 -4.41 9.21
CA ALA A 343 2.80 -3.48 8.33
C ALA A 343 3.00 -3.95 6.89
N PHE A 344 1.99 -3.80 6.03
CA PHE A 344 2.01 -4.42 4.69
C PHE A 344 1.90 -3.37 3.60
N ASN A 345 2.75 -3.49 2.59
CA ASN A 345 2.63 -2.75 1.34
C ASN A 345 2.51 -3.73 0.17
N PHE A 346 1.41 -3.69 -0.58
CA PHE A 346 1.18 -4.56 -1.73
C PHE A 346 1.45 -3.82 -3.02
N ILE A 347 2.63 -4.03 -3.60
CA ILE A 347 3.08 -3.45 -4.86
C ILE A 347 2.74 -4.46 -5.95
N GLN A 348 1.65 -4.19 -6.68
CA GLN A 348 1.10 -5.11 -7.67
C GLN A 348 1.21 -4.55 -9.09
N SER A 349 1.45 -5.42 -10.07
CA SER A 349 1.35 -5.06 -11.48
C SER A 349 0.92 -6.22 -12.37
N ASP A 350 0.03 -5.93 -13.31
CA ASP A 350 -0.32 -6.78 -14.44
C ASP A 350 0.45 -6.42 -15.73
N ASP A 351 1.08 -5.24 -15.80
CA ASP A 351 1.92 -4.80 -16.91
C ASP A 351 3.23 -5.59 -16.97
N ASP A 352 3.62 -5.98 -18.19
CA ASP A 352 4.88 -6.68 -18.44
C ASP A 352 6.11 -5.81 -18.22
N ASN A 353 6.00 -4.48 -18.35
CA ASN A 353 7.12 -3.54 -18.41
C ASN A 353 7.08 -2.46 -17.33
N ASP A 354 6.08 -2.42 -16.46
CA ASP A 354 6.01 -1.46 -15.36
C ASP A 354 5.58 -2.15 -14.08
N ILE A 355 6.25 -1.83 -12.98
CA ILE A 355 5.76 -2.08 -11.63
C ILE A 355 5.58 -0.75 -10.91
N THR A 356 4.38 -0.20 -11.01
CA THR A 356 4.02 1.04 -10.33
C THR A 356 4.24 0.90 -8.82
N ALA A 357 4.72 1.98 -8.19
CA ALA A 357 5.04 2.07 -6.76
C ALA A 357 6.27 1.28 -6.28
N ILE A 358 7.10 0.74 -7.18
CA ILE A 358 8.26 -0.09 -6.80
C ILE A 358 9.29 0.64 -5.93
N GLU A 359 9.41 1.95 -6.06
CA GLU A 359 10.27 2.79 -5.23
C GLU A 359 9.94 2.69 -3.73
N GLN A 360 8.69 2.34 -3.38
CA GLN A 360 8.26 2.13 -1.99
C GLN A 360 8.90 0.90 -1.34
N VAL A 361 9.61 0.05 -2.09
CA VAL A 361 10.48 -1.00 -1.53
C VAL A 361 11.54 -0.42 -0.59
N ARG A 362 11.95 0.83 -0.79
CA ARG A 362 12.94 1.49 0.09
C ARG A 362 12.51 1.56 1.57
N ASP A 363 11.20 1.62 1.80
CA ASP A 363 10.59 1.74 3.13
C ASP A 363 10.39 0.38 3.81
N ALA A 364 10.72 -0.72 3.12
CA ALA A 364 10.52 -2.08 3.62
C ALA A 364 11.70 -2.58 4.45
N ASP A 365 11.37 -3.34 5.50
CA ASP A 365 12.31 -4.15 6.28
C ASP A 365 12.48 -5.54 5.63
N LEU A 366 11.48 -6.02 4.88
CA LEU A 366 11.47 -7.30 4.16
C LEU A 366 10.75 -7.15 2.82
N VAL A 367 11.32 -7.74 1.76
CA VAL A 367 10.65 -7.92 0.47
C VAL A 367 10.19 -9.37 0.32
N ILE A 368 8.91 -9.56 0.00
CA ILE A 368 8.35 -10.83 -0.45
C ILE A 368 8.07 -10.71 -1.94
N LEU A 369 8.82 -11.46 -2.75
CA LEU A 369 8.79 -11.42 -4.21
C LEU A 369 7.96 -12.60 -4.75
N TYR A 370 6.95 -12.27 -5.56
CA TYR A 370 6.21 -13.23 -6.36
C TYR A 370 5.99 -12.66 -7.77
N VAL A 371 6.97 -12.86 -8.63
CA VAL A 371 7.02 -12.26 -9.98
C VAL A 371 7.29 -13.34 -11.02
N ARG A 372 6.81 -13.14 -12.26
CA ARG A 372 6.98 -14.09 -13.36
C ARG A 372 7.24 -13.37 -14.69
N ARG A 373 8.42 -13.62 -15.27
CA ARG A 373 8.80 -13.23 -16.65
C ARG A 373 8.49 -11.78 -17.03
N ARG A 374 8.74 -10.85 -16.13
CA ARG A 374 8.52 -9.42 -16.35
C ARG A 374 9.75 -8.78 -17.01
N HIS A 375 9.50 -7.79 -17.85
CA HIS A 375 10.47 -7.00 -18.59
C HIS A 375 10.67 -5.61 -17.96
N PHE A 376 10.62 -5.53 -16.63
CA PHE A 376 10.75 -4.25 -15.93
C PHE A 376 12.07 -3.54 -16.28
N PRO A 377 12.04 -2.21 -16.46
CA PRO A 377 13.22 -1.42 -16.78
C PRO A 377 14.22 -1.47 -15.62
N GLN A 378 15.50 -1.28 -15.97
CA GLN A 378 16.59 -1.33 -14.99
C GLN A 378 16.37 -0.34 -13.83
N SER A 379 15.80 0.84 -14.09
CA SER A 379 15.50 1.84 -13.06
C SER A 379 14.53 1.33 -11.98
N GLN A 380 13.60 0.42 -12.32
CA GLN A 380 12.69 -0.18 -11.36
C GLN A 380 13.36 -1.32 -10.59
N LEU A 381 14.15 -2.15 -11.28
CA LEU A 381 14.89 -3.24 -10.63
C LEU A 381 15.97 -2.73 -9.67
N GLU A 382 16.47 -1.51 -9.88
CA GLU A 382 17.46 -0.89 -8.99
C GLU A 382 16.93 -0.71 -7.55
N TRP A 383 15.64 -0.52 -7.36
CA TRP A 383 15.05 -0.44 -6.02
C TRP A 383 15.14 -1.78 -5.26
N ILE A 384 14.90 -2.88 -5.96
CA ILE A 384 15.08 -4.24 -5.41
C ILE A 384 16.58 -4.49 -5.13
N ARG A 385 17.45 -4.05 -6.05
CA ARG A 385 18.90 -4.18 -5.88
C ARG A 385 19.40 -3.44 -4.64
N LYS A 386 18.99 -2.18 -4.47
CA LYS A 386 19.36 -1.35 -3.33
C LYS A 386 18.92 -1.95 -2.01
N HIS A 387 17.71 -2.50 -1.94
CA HIS A 387 17.22 -3.23 -0.75
C HIS A 387 18.15 -4.37 -0.35
N LEU A 388 18.58 -5.18 -1.33
CA LEU A 388 19.53 -6.28 -1.11
C LEU A 388 20.93 -5.79 -0.74
N GLU A 389 21.41 -4.72 -1.37
CA GLU A 389 22.72 -4.11 -1.08
C GLU A 389 22.79 -3.48 0.32
N GLU A 390 21.66 -2.98 0.84
CA GLU A 390 21.50 -2.56 2.24
C GLU A 390 21.51 -3.74 3.23
N GLY A 391 21.54 -4.99 2.73
CA GLY A 391 21.53 -6.19 3.55
C GLY A 391 20.15 -6.58 4.07
N LYS A 392 19.08 -5.97 3.54
CA LYS A 392 17.72 -6.28 3.96
C LYS A 392 17.25 -7.61 3.33
N PRO A 393 16.50 -8.43 4.08
CA PRO A 393 16.11 -9.77 3.65
C PRO A 393 15.14 -9.78 2.46
N MET A 394 15.12 -10.91 1.75
CA MET A 394 14.14 -11.21 0.71
C MET A 394 13.63 -12.65 0.84
N ILE A 395 12.32 -12.82 0.66
CA ILE A 395 11.66 -14.11 0.47
C ILE A 395 11.15 -14.16 -0.96
N ALA A 396 11.54 -15.17 -1.74
CA ALA A 396 11.13 -15.34 -3.13
C ALA A 396 10.29 -16.61 -3.29
N LEU A 397 9.13 -16.48 -3.92
CA LEU A 397 8.16 -17.56 -4.06
C LEU A 397 8.02 -18.00 -5.52
N ARG A 398 7.85 -19.31 -5.70
CA ARG A 398 7.41 -19.98 -6.92
C ARG A 398 8.16 -19.50 -8.16
N THR A 399 7.52 -18.71 -9.01
CA THR A 399 8.02 -18.26 -10.32
C THR A 399 9.13 -17.22 -10.22
N SER A 400 9.45 -16.75 -9.01
CA SER A 400 10.49 -15.76 -8.82
C SER A 400 11.89 -16.24 -9.22
N SER A 401 12.09 -17.56 -9.37
CA SER A 401 13.28 -18.15 -10.02
C SER A 401 13.41 -17.83 -11.52
N HIS A 402 12.38 -17.25 -12.11
CA HIS A 402 12.35 -16.72 -13.46
C HIS A 402 11.50 -15.45 -13.48
N ALA A 403 11.74 -14.58 -12.49
CA ALA A 403 11.02 -13.33 -12.29
C ALA A 403 11.22 -12.34 -13.43
N PHE A 404 12.46 -12.12 -13.88
CA PHE A 404 12.83 -10.98 -14.71
C PHE A 404 13.56 -11.42 -15.98
N GLU A 405 13.06 -10.97 -17.12
CA GLU A 405 13.69 -11.15 -18.43
C GLU A 405 14.84 -10.15 -18.65
N THR A 406 14.82 -9.02 -17.92
CA THR A 406 15.86 -7.97 -17.95
C THR A 406 16.98 -8.18 -16.93
N TRP A 407 16.82 -9.12 -15.99
CA TRP A 407 17.84 -9.56 -15.04
C TRP A 407 17.99 -11.08 -15.09
N THR A 408 18.51 -11.57 -16.21
CA THR A 408 18.51 -12.99 -16.58
C THR A 408 19.22 -13.94 -15.62
N ASN A 409 20.19 -13.45 -14.84
CA ASN A 409 20.92 -14.25 -13.84
C ASN A 409 20.38 -14.08 -12.42
N PHE A 410 19.22 -13.43 -12.22
CA PHE A 410 18.66 -13.19 -10.88
C PHE A 410 18.56 -14.46 -10.02
N ASP A 411 18.08 -15.57 -10.59
CA ASP A 411 17.95 -16.85 -9.89
C ASP A 411 19.30 -17.37 -9.37
N ALA A 412 20.31 -17.43 -10.24
CA ALA A 412 21.63 -17.94 -9.88
C ALA A 412 22.36 -16.97 -8.94
N ASP A 413 22.35 -15.67 -9.26
CA ASP A 413 23.14 -14.67 -8.54
C ASP A 413 22.54 -14.33 -7.18
N VAL A 414 21.22 -14.15 -7.10
CA VAL A 414 20.51 -13.70 -5.88
C VAL A 414 19.92 -14.87 -5.12
N LEU A 415 19.09 -15.67 -5.77
CA LEU A 415 18.39 -16.77 -5.09
C LEU A 415 19.30 -17.98 -4.83
N GLY A 416 20.37 -18.16 -5.61
CA GLY A 416 21.21 -19.35 -5.59
C GLY A 416 20.53 -20.58 -6.22
N GLY A 417 19.50 -20.35 -7.03
CA GLY A 417 18.77 -21.38 -7.76
C GLY A 417 19.41 -21.71 -9.11
N ASN A 418 18.81 -22.68 -9.80
CA ASN A 418 19.16 -23.07 -11.16
C ASN A 418 17.92 -23.63 -11.87
N TYR A 419 16.88 -22.80 -11.98
CA TYR A 419 15.62 -23.20 -12.60
C TYR A 419 15.80 -23.49 -14.10
N ILE A 420 15.51 -24.72 -14.51
CA ILE A 420 15.57 -25.17 -15.92
C ILE A 420 14.24 -25.77 -16.42
N GLY A 421 13.14 -25.48 -15.72
CA GLY A 421 11.80 -25.97 -16.04
C GLY A 421 11.20 -26.86 -14.95
N HIS A 422 10.27 -27.73 -15.33
CA HIS A 422 9.52 -28.56 -14.38
C HIS A 422 9.17 -29.95 -14.94
N TYR A 423 8.76 -30.86 -14.06
CA TYR A 423 8.31 -32.21 -14.43
C TYR A 423 6.90 -32.23 -15.04
N GLY A 424 6.05 -31.23 -14.75
CA GLY A 424 4.75 -31.05 -15.40
C GLY A 424 3.71 -32.12 -15.07
N ASN A 425 3.89 -32.86 -13.99
CA ASN A 425 2.95 -33.85 -13.47
C ASN A 425 1.63 -33.19 -13.04
N ARG A 426 0.49 -33.83 -13.38
CA ARG A 426 -0.88 -33.35 -13.12
C ARG A 426 -1.72 -34.41 -12.39
N PRO A 427 -1.70 -34.45 -11.05
CA PRO A 427 -2.53 -35.38 -10.29
C PRO A 427 -4.04 -35.14 -10.50
N PRO A 428 -4.89 -36.19 -10.45
CA PRO A 428 -4.53 -37.60 -10.22
C PRO A 428 -4.12 -38.34 -11.50
N ALA A 429 -4.00 -37.67 -12.66
CA ALA A 429 -3.62 -38.31 -13.91
C ALA A 429 -2.14 -38.77 -13.89
N ASP A 430 -1.28 -38.01 -13.22
CA ASP A 430 0.12 -38.35 -12.96
C ASP A 430 0.39 -38.50 -11.45
N PRO A 431 1.50 -39.13 -11.05
CA PRO A 431 1.92 -39.18 -9.66
C PRO A 431 2.07 -37.78 -9.03
N PRO A 432 1.71 -37.60 -7.75
CA PRO A 432 1.81 -36.32 -7.07
C PRO A 432 3.26 -35.93 -6.77
N THR A 433 3.48 -34.65 -6.50
CA THR A 433 4.72 -34.14 -5.93
C THR A 433 4.66 -34.30 -4.41
N TRP A 434 5.60 -35.05 -3.85
CA TRP A 434 5.80 -35.19 -2.41
C TRP A 434 7.00 -34.38 -1.95
N VAL A 435 6.85 -33.61 -0.89
CA VAL A 435 7.89 -32.72 -0.34
C VAL A 435 8.20 -33.09 1.10
N GLN A 436 9.48 -33.15 1.44
CA GLN A 436 9.97 -33.49 2.77
C GLN A 436 11.13 -32.58 3.19
N VAL A 437 11.34 -32.43 4.50
CA VAL A 437 12.48 -31.70 5.05
C VAL A 437 13.78 -32.45 4.75
N ALA A 438 14.81 -31.72 4.36
CA ALA A 438 16.16 -32.24 4.19
C ALA A 438 16.72 -32.73 5.53
N ALA A 439 17.43 -33.86 5.55
CA ALA A 439 17.95 -34.42 6.79
C ALA A 439 18.91 -33.46 7.51
N GLU A 440 19.69 -32.70 6.74
CA GLU A 440 20.66 -31.71 7.20
C GLU A 440 19.99 -30.43 7.73
N ALA A 441 18.74 -30.15 7.32
CA ALA A 441 17.97 -28.99 7.76
C ALA A 441 17.17 -29.24 9.04
N ASN A 442 17.24 -30.45 9.60
CA ASN A 442 16.52 -30.79 10.83
C ASN A 442 16.97 -29.88 11.99
N GLY A 443 16.04 -29.07 12.51
CA GLY A 443 16.31 -28.07 13.54
C GLY A 443 16.55 -26.64 13.01
N HIS A 444 16.56 -26.42 11.70
CA HIS A 444 16.58 -25.07 11.15
C HIS A 444 15.26 -24.33 11.47
N PRO A 445 15.29 -23.05 11.92
CA PRO A 445 14.07 -22.33 12.34
C PRO A 445 12.96 -22.31 11.28
N VAL A 446 13.32 -22.22 10.01
CA VAL A 446 12.36 -22.16 8.89
C VAL A 446 11.50 -23.42 8.79
N VAL A 447 12.05 -24.61 9.09
CA VAL A 447 11.31 -25.88 9.02
C VAL A 447 10.83 -26.37 10.40
N ALA A 448 10.99 -25.54 11.44
CA ALA A 448 10.61 -25.91 12.79
C ALA A 448 9.08 -26.03 12.94
N GLY A 449 8.62 -27.14 13.51
CA GLY A 449 7.21 -27.35 13.82
C GLY A 449 6.30 -27.57 12.61
N LEU A 450 6.84 -27.96 11.45
CA LEU A 450 6.03 -28.42 10.32
C LEU A 450 5.21 -29.67 10.73
N PRO A 451 3.87 -29.64 10.64
CA PRO A 451 3.02 -30.62 11.31
C PRO A 451 3.07 -32.04 10.72
N GLU A 452 2.91 -32.22 9.41
CA GLU A 452 2.92 -33.54 8.75
C GLU A 452 3.85 -33.57 7.53
N LEU A 453 4.74 -34.58 7.48
CA LEU A 453 5.67 -34.80 6.36
C LEU A 453 5.71 -36.29 5.98
N PRO A 454 5.92 -36.65 4.69
CA PRO A 454 6.00 -35.75 3.54
C PRO A 454 4.66 -35.12 3.21
N VAL A 455 4.67 -33.85 2.81
CA VAL A 455 3.47 -33.12 2.39
C VAL A 455 3.29 -33.25 0.89
N ARG A 456 2.03 -33.37 0.44
CA ARG A 456 1.71 -33.35 -0.99
C ARG A 456 1.61 -31.90 -1.45
N ALA A 457 2.52 -31.45 -2.32
CA ALA A 457 2.38 -30.15 -2.95
C ALA A 457 1.24 -30.16 -3.97
N ALA A 458 0.57 -29.03 -4.13
CA ALA A 458 -0.56 -28.93 -5.05
C ALA A 458 -0.12 -28.88 -6.52
N SER A 459 1.09 -28.38 -6.79
CA SER A 459 1.60 -28.18 -8.15
C SER A 459 2.81 -29.07 -8.51
N TRP A 460 3.29 -28.90 -9.75
CA TRP A 460 4.40 -29.66 -10.30
C TRP A 460 5.74 -29.30 -9.64
N LEU A 461 6.64 -30.30 -9.62
CA LEU A 461 8.01 -30.16 -9.14
C LEU A 461 8.88 -29.40 -10.15
N TYR A 462 9.66 -28.43 -9.67
CA TYR A 462 10.65 -27.70 -10.47
C TYR A 462 11.96 -28.49 -10.56
N LYS A 463 12.68 -28.32 -11.66
CA LYS A 463 14.04 -28.84 -11.85
C LYS A 463 15.04 -27.74 -11.51
N THR A 464 15.75 -27.91 -10.40
CA THR A 464 16.58 -26.87 -9.79
C THR A 464 17.98 -27.35 -9.41
N SER A 465 18.24 -28.65 -9.44
CA SER A 465 19.56 -29.20 -9.12
C SER A 465 20.61 -28.94 -10.21
N PRO A 466 21.87 -28.65 -9.85
CA PRO A 466 22.33 -28.27 -8.50
C PRO A 466 21.94 -26.83 -8.16
N ILE A 467 21.70 -26.55 -6.88
CA ILE A 467 21.66 -25.18 -6.34
C ILE A 467 23.08 -24.70 -5.98
N ALA A 468 23.25 -23.40 -5.73
CA ALA A 468 24.54 -22.81 -5.39
C ALA A 468 25.19 -23.48 -4.16
N ASP A 469 26.53 -23.59 -4.16
CA ASP A 469 27.30 -24.27 -3.10
C ASP A 469 27.15 -23.61 -1.71
N ASP A 470 26.78 -22.32 -1.68
CA ASP A 470 26.53 -21.55 -0.46
C ASP A 470 25.05 -21.56 -0.01
N ALA A 471 24.17 -22.20 -0.78
CA ALA A 471 22.77 -22.38 -0.42
C ALA A 471 22.59 -23.63 0.45
N ILE A 472 21.77 -23.50 1.48
CA ILE A 472 21.43 -24.58 2.41
C ILE A 472 20.04 -25.11 2.02
N PRO A 473 19.93 -26.31 1.42
CA PRO A 473 18.63 -26.89 1.09
C PRO A 473 17.86 -27.21 2.37
N LEU A 474 16.60 -26.77 2.42
CA LEU A 474 15.70 -26.99 3.55
C LEU A 474 14.70 -28.11 3.28
N MET A 475 14.18 -28.20 2.06
CA MET A 475 13.23 -29.23 1.66
C MET A 475 13.54 -29.77 0.27
N PHE A 476 13.26 -31.05 0.06
CA PHE A 476 13.35 -31.72 -1.23
C PHE A 476 11.99 -32.25 -1.65
N GLY A 477 11.70 -32.17 -2.95
CA GLY A 477 10.51 -32.71 -3.58
C GLY A 477 10.83 -33.84 -4.56
N ARG A 478 9.90 -34.76 -4.76
CA ARG A 478 9.98 -35.84 -5.76
C ARG A 478 8.62 -36.11 -6.39
N VAL A 479 8.59 -36.58 -7.64
CA VAL A 479 7.36 -37.01 -8.32
C VAL A 479 7.11 -38.50 -8.05
N GLY A 480 6.01 -38.82 -7.39
CA GLY A 480 5.71 -40.19 -6.94
C GLY A 480 6.68 -40.71 -5.88
N ASP A 481 6.67 -42.02 -5.66
CA ASP A 481 7.45 -42.65 -4.57
C ASP A 481 8.94 -42.83 -4.92
N ASP A 482 9.26 -42.97 -6.20
CA ASP A 482 10.60 -43.30 -6.72
C ASP A 482 11.19 -42.19 -7.63
N GLY A 483 10.57 -41.01 -7.66
CA GLY A 483 11.05 -39.88 -8.46
C GLY A 483 12.38 -39.33 -7.99
N GLU A 484 13.11 -38.69 -8.92
CA GLU A 484 14.31 -37.92 -8.60
C GLU A 484 13.97 -36.77 -7.65
N ALA A 485 14.85 -36.54 -6.68
CA ALA A 485 14.67 -35.51 -5.66
C ALA A 485 15.28 -34.19 -6.13
N GLU A 486 14.52 -33.11 -6.00
CA GLU A 486 14.92 -31.74 -6.35
C GLU A 486 14.78 -30.82 -5.13
N PRO A 487 15.71 -29.88 -4.90
CA PRO A 487 15.54 -28.82 -3.91
C PRO A 487 14.26 -28.01 -4.17
N VAL A 488 13.38 -27.97 -3.17
CA VAL A 488 12.12 -27.22 -3.21
C VAL A 488 12.24 -25.91 -2.45
N SER A 489 12.95 -25.89 -1.33
CA SER A 489 13.21 -24.66 -0.58
C SER A 489 14.63 -24.65 -0.04
N TRP A 490 15.21 -23.45 0.08
CA TRP A 490 16.56 -23.25 0.61
C TRP A 490 16.73 -21.84 1.15
N VAL A 491 17.79 -21.66 1.93
CA VAL A 491 18.25 -20.34 2.38
C VAL A 491 19.69 -20.08 1.92
N ARG A 492 20.03 -18.82 1.73
CA ARG A 492 21.42 -18.38 1.54
C ARG A 492 21.57 -16.92 1.97
N ASN A 493 22.79 -16.40 1.88
CA ASN A 493 23.05 -14.97 1.98
C ASN A 493 23.45 -14.41 0.63
N TYR A 494 22.85 -13.28 0.23
CA TYR A 494 23.33 -12.44 -0.86
C TYR A 494 23.99 -11.20 -0.26
N GLY A 495 25.32 -11.18 -0.20
CA GLY A 495 26.02 -10.22 0.65
C GLY A 495 25.60 -10.40 2.11
N ASN A 496 24.98 -9.38 2.71
CA ASN A 496 24.43 -9.44 4.07
C ASN A 496 22.93 -9.76 4.11
N ALA A 497 22.25 -9.79 2.95
CA ALA A 497 20.81 -10.06 2.88
C ALA A 497 20.53 -11.54 3.07
N ARG A 498 19.66 -11.87 4.03
CA ARG A 498 19.11 -13.22 4.20
C ARG A 498 18.09 -13.49 3.10
N ILE A 499 18.34 -14.55 2.32
CA ILE A 499 17.46 -14.99 1.23
C ILE A 499 16.83 -16.31 1.61
N PHE A 500 15.51 -16.40 1.46
CA PHE A 500 14.78 -17.67 1.44
C PHE A 500 14.06 -17.80 0.10
N TYR A 501 14.20 -18.95 -0.55
CA TYR A 501 13.42 -19.29 -1.74
C TYR A 501 12.64 -20.57 -1.50
N THR A 502 11.42 -20.64 -2.06
CA THR A 502 10.68 -21.88 -2.22
C THR A 502 10.00 -21.94 -3.59
N SER A 503 10.06 -23.10 -4.24
CA SER A 503 9.32 -23.39 -5.46
C SER A 503 7.85 -23.73 -5.19
N LEU A 504 7.39 -23.72 -3.94
CA LEU A 504 5.99 -23.82 -3.57
C LEU A 504 5.32 -22.44 -3.65
N GLY A 505 3.98 -22.41 -3.61
CA GLY A 505 3.19 -21.18 -3.58
C GLY A 505 2.20 -21.05 -4.72
N SER A 506 1.80 -22.16 -5.35
CA SER A 506 0.57 -22.15 -6.15
C SER A 506 -0.63 -21.83 -5.26
N ALA A 507 -1.76 -21.38 -5.84
CA ALA A 507 -2.91 -20.96 -5.05
C ALA A 507 -3.34 -22.00 -4.00
N ASP A 508 -3.43 -23.26 -4.43
CA ASP A 508 -3.81 -24.40 -3.59
C ASP A 508 -2.75 -24.75 -2.52
N ASP A 509 -1.48 -24.34 -2.68
CA ASP A 509 -0.48 -24.55 -1.63
C ASP A 509 -0.79 -23.71 -0.38
N PHE A 510 -1.50 -22.58 -0.50
CA PHE A 510 -1.94 -21.77 0.66
C PHE A 510 -3.04 -22.44 1.48
N GLU A 511 -3.64 -23.53 1.00
CA GLU A 511 -4.55 -24.38 1.80
C GLU A 511 -3.80 -25.41 2.64
N ILE A 512 -2.47 -25.55 2.43
CA ILE A 512 -1.62 -26.54 3.09
C ILE A 512 -1.01 -25.93 4.37
N PRO A 513 -1.34 -26.44 5.58
CA PRO A 513 -0.84 -25.89 6.83
C PRO A 513 0.69 -25.87 6.94
N GLU A 514 1.37 -26.87 6.37
CA GLU A 514 2.83 -26.93 6.30
C GLU A 514 3.42 -25.76 5.49
N PHE A 515 2.79 -25.39 4.37
CA PHE A 515 3.28 -24.28 3.55
C PHE A 515 3.07 -22.95 4.27
N ASN A 516 1.90 -22.72 4.87
CA ASN A 516 1.66 -21.50 5.64
C ASN A 516 2.63 -21.39 6.82
N ARG A 517 2.87 -22.50 7.55
CA ARG A 517 3.86 -22.53 8.64
C ARG A 517 5.29 -22.27 8.14
N LEU A 518 5.68 -22.86 7.02
CA LEU A 518 6.99 -22.63 6.39
C LEU A 518 7.18 -21.15 6.07
N LEU A 519 6.18 -20.49 5.46
CA LEU A 519 6.24 -19.09 5.09
C LEU A 519 6.28 -18.16 6.33
N ILE A 520 5.46 -18.43 7.35
CA ILE A 520 5.50 -17.70 8.64
C ILE A 520 6.89 -17.82 9.27
N ASN A 521 7.45 -19.03 9.32
CA ASN A 521 8.78 -19.27 9.89
C ASN A 521 9.88 -18.59 9.05
N ALA A 522 9.75 -18.58 7.73
CA ALA A 522 10.67 -17.88 6.84
C ALA A 522 10.66 -16.37 7.09
N ILE A 523 9.48 -15.76 7.23
CA ILE A 523 9.33 -14.34 7.59
C ILE A 523 10.02 -14.07 8.93
N SER A 524 9.68 -14.84 9.97
CA SER A 524 10.27 -14.65 11.30
C SER A 524 11.79 -14.85 11.32
N TRP A 525 12.32 -15.84 10.60
CA TRP A 525 13.76 -16.06 10.46
C TRP A 525 14.43 -14.91 9.71
N ALA A 526 13.81 -14.43 8.64
CA ALA A 526 14.33 -13.39 7.78
C ALA A 526 14.39 -12.04 8.48
N THR A 527 13.49 -11.77 9.43
CA THR A 527 13.35 -10.48 10.14
C THR A 527 13.88 -10.52 11.58
N ALA A 528 14.39 -11.67 12.04
CA ALA A 528 15.02 -11.79 13.35
C ALA A 528 16.24 -10.84 13.49
N PRO A 529 16.42 -10.16 14.62
CA PRO A 529 17.48 -9.17 14.81
C PRO A 529 18.91 -9.74 14.71
#